data_AF-A0A1W9J2N3-F1
#
_entry.id   AF-A0A1W9J2N3-F1
#
_cell.length_a   1.000
_cell.length_b   1.000
_cell.length_c   1.000
_cell.angle_alpha   90.00
_cell.angle_beta   90.00
_cell.angle_gamma   90.00
#
_symmetry.space_group_name_H-M   'P 1'
#
loop_
_entity.id
_entity.type
_entity.pdbx_description
1 polymer ?
#
loop_
_entity_poly.entity_id
_entity_poly.type
_entity_poly.pdbx_seq_one_letter_code
_entity_poly.pdbx_strand_id
1 'polypeptide(L)'
;MSEFSKEQFDEVVREYIDFVNEQVGAYMSALAGFAGHHARVSRQIHRANRPVSMRPPDETGMTTVVWASYEDPSKPDIIHNQIIRCDEYLEANRPGGKNEQQHSRSILIFLFTYWECEIRPRLARAKGVELNEIQSDIMGDLRALRNVILHSKSVLRPDKHASLQLLGDMFEVDKELNFTYEKMHQIFVFIKQECARSLFAWRGVKDGPVKPEELTDVAIQFGSSRTRKPNPDVP
;
A
#
# COMPACT_ATOMS: atom_id res chain seq x y z
N MET A 1 -13.46 13.82 36.45
CA MET A 1 -13.77 13.16 35.16
C MET A 1 -13.05 13.95 34.09
N SER A 2 -12.06 13.33 33.46
CA SER A 2 -11.08 13.94 32.56
C SER A 2 -11.74 14.65 31.38
N GLU A 3 -11.29 15.88 31.09
CA GLU A 3 -11.56 16.60 29.85
C GLU A 3 -11.12 15.73 28.67
N PHE A 4 -12.08 15.12 27.97
CA PHE A 4 -11.83 14.65 26.61
C PHE A 4 -11.68 15.91 25.77
N SER A 5 -10.44 16.25 25.41
CA SER A 5 -10.17 17.13 24.27
C SER A 5 -11.06 16.64 23.12
N LYS A 6 -11.97 17.48 22.64
CA LYS A 6 -12.79 17.17 21.47
C LYS A 6 -11.86 17.10 20.28
N GLU A 7 -11.42 15.90 19.96
CA GLU A 7 -10.64 15.59 18.76
C GLU A 7 -11.32 16.24 17.54
N GLN A 8 -10.57 17.07 16.81
CA GLN A 8 -11.14 17.83 15.70
C GLN A 8 -11.18 16.94 14.45
N PHE A 9 -12.29 16.96 13.73
CA PHE A 9 -12.50 16.11 12.55
C PHE A 9 -11.36 16.23 11.53
N ASP A 10 -10.85 17.44 11.32
CA ASP A 10 -9.77 17.71 10.37
C ASP A 10 -8.41 17.17 10.83
N GLU A 11 -8.16 17.09 12.13
CA GLU A 11 -6.96 16.43 12.67
C GLU A 11 -6.99 14.92 12.35
N VAL A 12 -8.16 14.28 12.52
CA VAL A 12 -8.35 12.85 12.21
C VAL A 12 -8.18 12.56 10.72
N VAL A 13 -8.76 13.40 9.84
CA VAL A 13 -8.56 13.22 8.39
C VAL A 13 -7.10 13.41 8.01
N ARG A 14 -6.43 14.42 8.58
CA ARG A 14 -5.01 14.65 8.32
C ARG A 14 -4.15 13.46 8.74
N GLU A 15 -4.41 12.91 9.92
CA GLU A 15 -3.69 11.71 10.38
C GLU A 15 -3.82 10.55 9.39
N TYR A 16 -5.02 10.36 8.83
CA TYR A 16 -5.19 9.33 7.81
C TYR A 16 -4.46 9.65 6.50
N ILE A 17 -4.43 10.91 6.07
CA ILE A 17 -3.64 11.33 4.89
C ILE A 17 -2.15 11.07 5.13
N ASP A 18 -1.63 11.40 6.31
CA ASP A 18 -0.23 11.18 6.68
C ASP A 18 0.09 9.67 6.67
N PHE A 19 -0.80 8.86 7.24
CA PHE A 19 -0.69 7.40 7.17
C PHE A 19 -0.69 6.87 5.73
N VAL A 20 -1.58 7.37 4.86
CA VAL A 20 -1.59 7.01 3.43
C VAL A 20 -0.27 7.38 2.77
N ASN A 21 0.29 8.56 3.07
CA ASN A 21 1.60 8.98 2.56
C ASN A 21 2.74 8.09 3.03
N GLU A 22 2.72 7.65 4.29
CA GLU A 22 3.67 6.66 4.79
C GLU A 22 3.57 5.34 4.01
N GLN A 23 2.35 4.87 3.72
CA GLN A 23 2.15 3.65 2.92
C GLN A 23 2.62 3.82 1.48
N VAL A 24 2.43 5.00 0.87
CA VAL A 24 2.98 5.33 -0.45
C VAL A 24 4.51 5.26 -0.41
N GLY A 25 5.14 5.84 0.61
CA GLY A 25 6.60 5.79 0.79
C GLY A 25 7.13 4.36 0.96
N ALA A 26 6.46 3.55 1.78
CA ALA A 26 6.79 2.14 1.97
C ALA A 26 6.66 1.34 0.66
N TYR A 27 5.57 1.56 -0.09
CA TYR A 27 5.35 0.95 -1.40
C TYR A 27 6.47 1.26 -2.38
N MET A 28 6.79 2.54 -2.56
CA MET A 28 7.83 2.99 -3.49
C MET A 28 9.21 2.45 -3.12
N SER A 29 9.53 2.43 -1.82
CA SER A 29 10.79 1.90 -1.32
C SER A 29 10.90 0.39 -1.58
N ALA A 30 9.81 -0.36 -1.36
CA ALA A 30 9.76 -1.79 -1.65
C ALA A 30 9.92 -2.09 -3.14
N LEU A 31 9.23 -1.36 -4.02
CA LEU A 31 9.38 -1.52 -5.47
C LEU A 31 10.81 -1.28 -5.94
N ALA A 32 11.45 -0.21 -5.46
CA ALA A 32 12.84 0.07 -5.75
C ALA A 32 13.76 -1.07 -5.26
N GLY A 33 13.47 -1.63 -4.07
CA GLY A 33 14.14 -2.81 -3.54
C GLY A 33 14.00 -4.04 -4.44
N PHE A 34 12.79 -4.38 -4.87
CA PHE A 34 12.53 -5.51 -5.77
C PHE A 34 13.25 -5.33 -7.11
N ALA A 35 13.14 -4.16 -7.74
CA ALA A 35 13.84 -3.84 -8.99
C ALA A 35 15.36 -3.94 -8.83
N GLY A 36 15.91 -3.42 -7.73
CA GLY A 36 17.34 -3.51 -7.40
C GLY A 36 17.80 -4.95 -7.21
N HIS A 37 17.02 -5.76 -6.49
CA HIS A 37 17.30 -7.19 -6.29
C HIS A 37 17.26 -7.97 -7.61
N HIS A 38 16.25 -7.72 -8.46
CA HIS A 38 16.14 -8.30 -9.80
C HIS A 38 17.37 -7.95 -10.66
N ALA A 39 17.74 -6.66 -10.73
CA ALA A 39 18.89 -6.20 -11.50
C ALA A 39 20.23 -6.77 -10.97
N ARG A 40 20.38 -6.91 -9.66
CA ARG A 40 21.59 -7.46 -9.03
C ARG A 40 21.76 -8.94 -9.36
N VAL A 41 20.72 -9.75 -9.16
CA VAL A 41 20.79 -11.21 -9.34
C VAL A 41 20.86 -11.60 -10.81
N SER A 42 20.16 -10.87 -11.69
CA SER A 42 20.19 -11.14 -13.14
C SER A 42 21.60 -11.04 -13.72
N ARG A 43 22.41 -10.08 -13.23
CA ARG A 43 23.83 -9.93 -13.62
C ARG A 43 24.72 -11.08 -13.13
N GLN A 44 24.30 -11.82 -12.12
CA GLN A 44 25.08 -12.88 -11.46
C GLN A 44 24.55 -14.29 -11.76
N ILE A 45 23.43 -14.42 -12.48
CA ILE A 45 22.70 -15.68 -12.65
C ILE A 45 23.57 -16.81 -13.22
N HIS A 46 24.42 -16.51 -14.21
CA HIS A 46 25.32 -17.49 -14.82
C HIS A 46 26.41 -17.99 -13.86
N ARG A 47 26.76 -17.18 -12.85
CA ARG A 47 27.71 -17.58 -11.80
C ARG A 47 27.00 -18.38 -10.71
N ALA A 48 25.80 -17.95 -10.32
CA ALA A 48 25.01 -18.59 -9.27
C ALA A 48 24.45 -19.95 -9.68
N ASN A 49 24.01 -20.11 -10.93
CA ASN A 49 23.52 -21.36 -11.51
C ASN A 49 24.66 -22.25 -12.03
N ARG A 50 25.87 -22.14 -11.49
CA ARG A 50 26.93 -23.11 -11.80
C ARG A 50 26.91 -24.21 -10.73
N PRO A 51 26.71 -25.48 -11.11
CA PRO A 51 26.76 -26.58 -10.15
C PRO A 51 28.17 -26.67 -9.56
N VAL A 52 28.26 -26.76 -8.23
CA VAL A 52 29.54 -26.89 -7.49
C VAL A 52 30.01 -28.33 -7.49
N SER A 53 29.07 -29.27 -7.44
CA SER A 53 29.36 -30.69 -7.50
C SER A 53 28.16 -31.43 -8.07
N MET A 54 28.43 -32.45 -8.87
CA MET A 54 27.46 -33.47 -9.24
C MET A 54 27.90 -34.75 -8.58
N ARG A 55 27.05 -35.32 -7.73
CA ARG A 55 27.30 -36.65 -7.16
C ARG A 55 26.77 -37.73 -8.10
N PRO A 56 27.40 -38.91 -8.12
CA PRO A 56 26.89 -40.05 -8.86
C PRO A 56 25.42 -40.33 -8.50
N PRO A 57 24.67 -40.98 -9.40
CA PRO A 57 23.31 -41.40 -9.13
C PRO A 57 23.24 -42.20 -7.81
N ASP A 58 22.25 -41.89 -6.98
CA ASP A 58 21.96 -42.68 -5.79
C ASP A 58 21.40 -44.06 -6.15
N GLU A 59 21.06 -44.88 -5.15
CA GLU A 59 20.49 -46.22 -5.34
C GLU A 59 19.16 -46.21 -6.13
N THR A 60 18.52 -45.05 -6.27
CA THR A 60 17.30 -44.85 -7.06
C THR A 60 17.57 -44.35 -8.49
N GLY A 61 18.83 -44.17 -8.86
CA GLY A 61 19.25 -43.68 -10.18
C GLY A 61 19.15 -42.16 -10.34
N MET A 62 18.90 -41.40 -9.27
CA MET A 62 18.77 -39.95 -9.33
C MET A 62 20.12 -39.27 -9.07
N THR A 63 20.53 -38.40 -10.01
CA THR A 63 21.77 -37.62 -9.88
C THR A 63 21.54 -36.44 -8.94
N THR A 64 22.31 -36.36 -7.86
CA THR A 64 22.25 -35.22 -6.93
C THR A 64 23.15 -34.09 -7.42
N VAL A 65 22.57 -32.94 -7.74
CA VAL A 65 23.29 -31.71 -8.12
C VAL A 65 23.37 -30.78 -6.91
N VAL A 66 24.59 -30.42 -6.51
CA VAL A 66 24.85 -29.45 -5.45
C VAL A 66 25.10 -28.09 -6.08
N TRP A 67 24.24 -27.13 -5.77
CA TRP A 67 24.36 -25.74 -6.19
C TRP A 67 25.13 -24.94 -5.14
N ALA A 68 25.89 -23.92 -5.58
CA ALA A 68 26.55 -23.01 -4.64
C ALA A 68 25.48 -22.16 -3.97
N SER A 69 25.32 -22.30 -2.66
CA SER A 69 24.72 -21.22 -1.87
C SER A 69 25.76 -20.10 -1.77
N TYR A 70 25.39 -18.88 -2.17
CA TYR A 70 26.21 -17.69 -1.85
C TYR A 70 26.30 -17.44 -0.34
N GLU A 71 25.47 -18.13 0.43
CA GLU A 71 25.33 -18.02 1.87
C GLU A 71 25.79 -19.36 2.49
N ASP A 72 27.01 -19.40 3.01
CA ASP A 72 27.47 -20.48 3.88
C ASP A 72 26.82 -20.28 5.26
N PRO A 73 25.80 -21.08 5.63
CA PRO A 73 25.00 -20.85 6.84
C PRO A 73 25.80 -21.02 8.14
N SER A 74 27.06 -21.46 8.06
CA SER A 74 27.96 -21.57 9.21
C SER A 74 28.72 -20.28 9.53
N LYS A 75 28.60 -19.23 8.72
CA LYS A 75 29.35 -17.97 8.90
C LYS A 75 28.50 -16.88 9.58
N PRO A 76 29.01 -16.24 10.65
CA PRO A 76 28.25 -15.27 11.46
C PRO A 76 27.93 -13.95 10.72
N ASP A 77 28.63 -13.65 9.62
CA ASP A 77 28.55 -12.35 8.92
C ASP A 77 27.62 -12.36 7.69
N ILE A 78 26.79 -13.39 7.53
CA ILE A 78 25.90 -13.52 6.38
C ILE A 78 24.47 -13.09 6.76
N ILE A 79 23.94 -12.09 6.05
CA ILE A 79 22.52 -11.72 6.16
C ILE A 79 21.71 -12.78 5.41
N HIS A 80 21.08 -13.67 6.18
CA HIS A 80 20.19 -14.72 5.71
C HIS A 80 18.91 -14.07 5.19
N ASN A 81 18.67 -14.07 3.88
CA ASN A 81 17.43 -13.47 3.36
C ASN A 81 16.38 -14.54 3.03
N GLN A 82 16.70 -15.49 2.14
CA GLN A 82 15.82 -16.62 1.80
C GLN A 82 16.56 -17.70 1.00
N ILE A 83 16.25 -18.98 1.25
CA ILE A 83 16.67 -20.09 0.37
C ILE A 83 15.64 -20.22 -0.76
N ILE A 84 16.02 -19.86 -1.98
CA ILE A 84 15.16 -19.87 -3.18
C ILE A 84 16.03 -20.04 -4.43
N ARG A 85 15.48 -20.62 -5.51
CA ARG A 85 16.19 -20.72 -6.78
C ARG A 85 16.34 -19.35 -7.44
N CYS A 86 17.42 -19.14 -8.18
CA CYS A 86 17.71 -17.83 -8.78
C CYS A 86 16.67 -17.41 -9.82
N ASP A 87 16.15 -18.33 -10.61
CA ASP A 87 15.08 -18.10 -11.59
C ASP A 87 13.77 -17.71 -10.91
N GLU A 88 13.37 -18.44 -9.87
CA GLU A 88 12.19 -18.12 -9.06
C GLU A 88 12.32 -16.76 -8.35
N TYR A 89 13.51 -16.43 -7.84
CA TYR A 89 13.79 -15.15 -7.22
C TYR A 89 13.69 -13.98 -8.20
N LEU A 90 14.19 -14.14 -9.41
CA LEU A 90 14.07 -13.13 -10.46
C LEU A 90 12.61 -12.94 -10.85
N GLU A 91 11.89 -14.03 -11.12
CA GLU A 91 10.47 -13.96 -11.47
C GLU A 91 9.61 -13.33 -10.36
N ALA A 92 9.96 -13.56 -9.09
CA ALA A 92 9.28 -12.93 -7.96
C ALA A 92 9.52 -11.42 -7.86
N ASN A 93 10.72 -10.94 -8.22
CA ASN A 93 11.14 -9.54 -8.06
C ASN A 93 11.07 -8.69 -9.34
N ARG A 94 10.69 -9.27 -10.49
CA ARG A 94 10.44 -8.50 -11.70
C ARG A 94 9.27 -7.52 -11.50
N PRO A 95 9.14 -6.45 -12.32
CA PRO A 95 7.97 -5.59 -12.31
C PRO A 95 6.67 -6.39 -12.51
N GLY A 96 5.68 -6.17 -11.64
CA GLY A 96 4.43 -6.93 -11.60
C GLY A 96 4.59 -8.37 -11.10
N GLY A 97 5.77 -8.75 -10.61
CA GLY A 97 6.08 -10.06 -10.05
C GLY A 97 5.36 -10.33 -8.73
N LYS A 98 5.49 -11.57 -8.24
CA LYS A 98 4.76 -12.04 -7.06
C LYS A 98 5.01 -11.18 -5.81
N ASN A 99 6.23 -10.68 -5.60
CA ASN A 99 6.56 -9.85 -4.43
C ASN A 99 5.84 -8.50 -4.48
N GLU A 100 5.83 -7.86 -5.64
CA GLU A 100 5.09 -6.61 -5.86
C GLU A 100 3.58 -6.82 -5.67
N GLN A 101 3.01 -7.89 -6.24
CA GLN A 101 1.58 -8.19 -6.09
C GLN A 101 1.19 -8.49 -4.64
N GLN A 102 2.02 -9.27 -3.93
CA GLN A 102 1.79 -9.57 -2.52
C GLN A 102 1.88 -8.30 -1.67
N HIS A 103 2.90 -7.47 -1.88
CA HIS A 103 3.07 -6.23 -1.13
C HIS A 103 1.91 -5.25 -1.37
N SER A 104 1.47 -5.10 -2.63
CA SER A 104 0.33 -4.26 -3.02
C SER A 104 -0.95 -4.69 -2.28
N ARG A 105 -1.24 -6.00 -2.26
CA ARG A 105 -2.39 -6.56 -1.53
C ARG A 105 -2.32 -6.29 -0.03
N SER A 106 -1.14 -6.48 0.58
CA SER A 106 -0.92 -6.19 2.00
C SER A 106 -1.19 -4.73 2.34
N ILE A 107 -0.69 -3.80 1.52
CA ILE A 107 -0.94 -2.36 1.70
C ILE A 107 -2.43 -2.04 1.63
N LEU A 108 -3.15 -2.55 0.63
CA LEU A 108 -4.59 -2.28 0.50
C LEU A 108 -5.39 -2.77 1.70
N ILE A 109 -5.06 -3.98 2.19
CA ILE A 109 -5.68 -4.51 3.41
C ILE A 109 -5.38 -3.59 4.59
N PHE A 110 -4.15 -3.10 4.73
CA PHE A 110 -3.75 -2.25 5.84
C PHE A 110 -4.42 -0.87 5.80
N LEU A 111 -4.45 -0.23 4.63
CA LEU A 111 -5.16 1.04 4.39
C LEU A 111 -6.63 0.97 4.79
N PHE A 112 -7.33 -0.06 4.33
CA PHE A 112 -8.74 -0.26 4.67
C PHE A 112 -8.93 -0.59 6.16
N THR A 113 -8.07 -1.45 6.71
CA THR A 113 -8.24 -1.92 8.10
C THR A 113 -8.01 -0.78 9.08
N TYR A 114 -6.98 0.05 8.86
CA TYR A 114 -6.75 1.24 9.67
C TYR A 114 -7.89 2.26 9.53
N TRP A 115 -8.42 2.44 8.31
CA TRP A 115 -9.62 3.25 8.12
C TRP A 115 -10.81 2.75 8.94
N GLU A 116 -11.19 1.47 8.79
CA GLU A 116 -12.41 0.92 9.39
C GLU A 116 -12.32 0.82 10.91
N CYS A 117 -11.14 0.46 11.44
CA CYS A 117 -10.96 0.21 12.87
C CYS A 117 -10.64 1.48 13.67
N GLU A 118 -9.86 2.40 13.10
CA GLU A 118 -9.34 3.56 13.86
C GLU A 118 -9.97 4.87 13.39
N ILE A 119 -9.90 5.16 12.09
CA ILE A 119 -10.23 6.48 11.55
C ILE A 119 -11.74 6.71 11.48
N ARG A 120 -12.49 5.79 10.88
CA ARG A 120 -13.94 5.92 10.67
C ARG A 120 -14.71 6.11 12.00
N PRO A 121 -14.41 5.36 13.09
CA PRO A 121 -15.05 5.61 14.39
C PRO A 121 -14.70 6.97 14.99
N ARG A 122 -13.44 7.43 14.84
CA ARG A 122 -13.01 8.75 15.31
C ARG A 122 -13.71 9.88 14.56
N LEU A 123 -13.85 9.75 13.24
CA LEU A 123 -14.60 10.70 12.42
C LEU A 123 -16.08 10.77 12.81
N ALA A 124 -16.72 9.62 13.07
CA ALA A 124 -18.11 9.57 13.54
C ALA A 124 -18.28 10.29 14.88
N ARG A 125 -17.38 10.02 15.85
CA ARG A 125 -17.36 10.71 17.15
C ARG A 125 -17.12 12.22 17.02
N ALA A 126 -16.16 12.64 16.20
CA ALA A 126 -15.83 14.05 15.99
C ALA A 126 -17.00 14.83 15.35
N LYS A 127 -17.74 14.18 14.44
CA LYS A 127 -18.92 14.76 13.79
C LYS A 127 -20.21 14.62 14.63
N GLY A 128 -20.20 13.78 15.67
CA GLY A 128 -21.37 13.51 16.51
C GLY A 128 -22.47 12.72 15.80
N VAL A 129 -22.09 11.82 14.89
CA VAL A 129 -23.02 10.98 14.11
C VAL A 129 -22.75 9.49 14.34
N GLU A 130 -23.69 8.65 13.92
CA GLU A 130 -23.52 7.20 13.93
C GLU A 130 -22.49 6.74 12.88
N LEU A 131 -21.87 5.57 13.12
CA LEU A 131 -20.78 5.06 12.27
C LEU A 131 -21.20 4.85 10.81
N ASN A 132 -22.45 4.46 10.58
CA ASN A 132 -23.03 4.23 9.25
C ASN A 132 -23.24 5.51 8.44
N GLU A 133 -23.25 6.68 9.09
CA GLU A 133 -23.32 8.00 8.45
C GLU A 133 -21.97 8.45 7.88
N ILE A 134 -20.86 7.82 8.30
CA ILE A 134 -19.56 8.00 7.66
C ILE A 134 -19.47 7.01 6.49
N GLN A 135 -19.80 7.50 5.30
CA GLN A 135 -19.80 6.75 4.05
C GLN A 135 -18.65 7.21 3.15
N SER A 136 -18.14 6.28 2.35
CA SER A 136 -17.04 6.51 1.42
C SER A 136 -17.04 5.42 0.36
N ASP A 137 -17.15 5.83 -0.91
CA ASP A 137 -17.24 4.90 -2.04
C ASP A 137 -15.92 4.14 -2.23
N ILE A 138 -14.79 4.84 -2.14
CA ILE A 138 -13.46 4.20 -2.24
C ILE A 138 -13.24 3.18 -1.10
N MET A 139 -13.69 3.48 0.12
CA MET A 139 -13.57 2.52 1.23
C MET A 139 -14.53 1.34 1.08
N GLY A 140 -15.69 1.55 0.45
CA GLY A 140 -16.58 0.50 0.01
C GLY A 140 -15.90 -0.45 -0.97
N ASP A 141 -15.25 0.09 -1.99
CA ASP A 141 -14.49 -0.68 -2.99
C ASP A 141 -13.32 -1.42 -2.34
N LEU A 142 -12.54 -0.76 -1.48
CA LEU A 142 -11.44 -1.41 -0.76
C LEU A 142 -11.93 -2.54 0.16
N ARG A 143 -13.11 -2.41 0.77
CA ARG A 143 -13.75 -3.50 1.53
C ARG A 143 -14.03 -4.71 0.64
N ALA A 144 -14.57 -4.48 -0.57
CA ALA A 144 -14.85 -5.53 -1.54
C ALA A 144 -13.54 -6.20 -2.00
N LEU A 145 -12.53 -5.41 -2.38
CA LEU A 145 -11.22 -5.92 -2.80
C LEU A 145 -10.52 -6.71 -1.68
N ARG A 146 -10.54 -6.22 -0.44
CA ARG A 146 -10.02 -6.97 0.73
C ARG A 146 -10.69 -8.33 0.86
N ASN A 147 -12.02 -8.39 0.73
CA ASN A 147 -12.75 -9.66 0.81
C ASN A 147 -12.31 -10.62 -0.30
N VAL A 148 -12.14 -10.12 -1.53
CA VAL A 148 -11.64 -10.90 -2.67
C VAL A 148 -10.22 -11.43 -2.42
N ILE A 149 -9.32 -10.58 -1.93
CA ILE A 149 -7.94 -10.94 -1.60
C ILE A 149 -7.90 -12.07 -0.55
N LEU A 150 -8.64 -11.90 0.55
CA LEU A 150 -8.59 -12.81 1.70
C LEU A 150 -9.36 -14.11 1.50
N HIS A 151 -10.47 -14.10 0.76
CA HIS A 151 -11.41 -15.23 0.72
C HIS A 151 -11.60 -15.85 -0.67
N SER A 152 -11.19 -15.17 -1.74
CA SER A 152 -11.42 -15.63 -3.12
C SER A 152 -10.14 -15.92 -3.88
N LYS A 153 -9.02 -16.15 -3.17
CA LYS A 153 -7.68 -16.30 -3.78
C LYS A 153 -7.34 -15.14 -4.73
N SER A 154 -7.80 -13.93 -4.38
CA SER A 154 -7.68 -12.74 -5.21
C SER A 154 -8.39 -12.81 -6.58
N VAL A 155 -9.32 -13.74 -6.84
CA VAL A 155 -10.09 -13.79 -8.09
C VAL A 155 -11.38 -12.97 -7.98
N LEU A 156 -11.54 -11.97 -8.86
CA LEU A 156 -12.65 -11.02 -8.82
C LEU A 156 -13.87 -11.56 -9.57
N ARG A 157 -14.85 -12.09 -8.83
CA ARG A 157 -16.10 -12.62 -9.38
C ARG A 157 -17.07 -11.52 -9.82
N PRO A 158 -18.04 -11.81 -10.72
CA PRO A 158 -18.98 -10.83 -11.25
C PRO A 158 -19.78 -10.06 -10.17
N ASP A 159 -20.21 -10.74 -9.11
CA ASP A 159 -20.97 -10.14 -8.00
C ASP A 159 -20.17 -9.10 -7.24
N LYS A 160 -18.86 -9.35 -7.04
CA LYS A 160 -17.95 -8.42 -6.38
C LYS A 160 -17.52 -7.30 -7.32
N HIS A 161 -17.27 -7.61 -8.60
CA HIS A 161 -16.96 -6.60 -9.61
C HIS A 161 -18.09 -5.56 -9.72
N ALA A 162 -19.34 -6.01 -9.82
CA ALA A 162 -20.52 -5.14 -9.89
C ALA A 162 -20.73 -4.27 -8.63
N SER A 163 -20.11 -4.62 -7.50
CA SER A 163 -20.18 -3.82 -6.28
C SER A 163 -19.15 -2.69 -6.21
N LEU A 164 -18.16 -2.67 -7.13
CA LEU A 164 -17.16 -1.61 -7.21
C LEU A 164 -17.74 -0.37 -7.88
N GLN A 165 -17.59 0.79 -7.25
CA GLN A 165 -18.12 2.07 -7.74
C GLN A 165 -17.06 2.90 -8.46
N LEU A 166 -15.84 2.96 -7.91
CA LEU A 166 -14.74 3.78 -8.42
C LEU A 166 -13.64 2.94 -9.07
N LEU A 167 -13.41 1.73 -8.57
CA LEU A 167 -12.31 0.86 -9.00
C LEU A 167 -12.75 -0.18 -10.05
N GLY A 168 -14.02 -0.19 -10.47
CA GLY A 168 -14.60 -1.21 -11.36
C GLY A 168 -13.84 -1.37 -12.68
N ASP A 169 -13.54 -0.26 -13.35
CA ASP A 169 -12.85 -0.25 -14.66
C ASP A 169 -11.38 -0.67 -14.55
N MET A 170 -10.81 -0.71 -13.35
CA MET A 170 -9.41 -1.09 -13.13
C MET A 170 -9.20 -2.60 -13.11
N PHE A 171 -10.26 -3.39 -12.91
CA PHE A 171 -10.16 -4.84 -12.75
C PHE A 171 -11.12 -5.57 -13.66
N GLU A 172 -10.69 -6.75 -14.10
CA GLU A 172 -11.47 -7.61 -14.98
C GLU A 172 -12.17 -8.70 -14.19
N VAL A 173 -13.36 -9.07 -14.66
CA VAL A 173 -14.16 -10.15 -14.10
C VAL A 173 -13.48 -11.51 -14.35
N ASP A 174 -13.59 -12.41 -13.38
CA ASP A 174 -13.04 -13.77 -13.35
C ASP A 174 -11.52 -13.85 -13.54
N LYS A 175 -10.81 -12.74 -13.32
CA LYS A 175 -9.35 -12.68 -13.29
C LYS A 175 -8.83 -12.46 -11.88
N GLU A 176 -7.58 -12.90 -11.67
CA GLU A 176 -6.85 -12.55 -10.45
C GLU A 176 -6.61 -11.03 -10.44
N LEU A 177 -6.80 -10.41 -9.28
CA LEU A 177 -6.48 -9.02 -9.03
C LEU A 177 -4.98 -8.79 -9.29
N ASN A 178 -4.72 -8.04 -10.34
CA ASN A 178 -3.40 -7.55 -10.70
C ASN A 178 -3.33 -6.05 -10.41
N PHE A 179 -2.46 -5.70 -9.48
CA PHE A 179 -2.16 -4.35 -9.05
C PHE A 179 -0.86 -3.88 -9.72
N THR A 180 -0.98 -3.21 -10.86
CA THR A 180 0.16 -2.52 -11.46
C THR A 180 0.47 -1.25 -10.67
N TYR A 181 1.65 -0.68 -10.91
CA TYR A 181 2.04 0.62 -10.36
C TYR A 181 0.96 1.69 -10.57
N GLU A 182 0.41 1.80 -11.78
CA GLU A 182 -0.60 2.79 -12.15
C GLU A 182 -1.89 2.57 -11.36
N LYS A 183 -2.30 1.31 -11.19
CA LYS A 183 -3.50 0.98 -10.42
C LYS A 183 -3.32 1.30 -8.94
N MET A 184 -2.17 0.95 -8.35
CA MET A 184 -1.88 1.31 -6.96
C MET A 184 -1.84 2.82 -6.77
N HIS A 185 -1.20 3.54 -7.68
CA HIS A 185 -1.18 5.00 -7.68
C HIS A 185 -2.59 5.60 -7.72
N GLN A 186 -3.44 5.14 -8.65
CA GLN A 186 -4.83 5.59 -8.74
C GLN A 186 -5.62 5.33 -7.44
N ILE A 187 -5.43 4.18 -6.81
CA ILE A 187 -6.07 3.89 -5.51
C ILE A 187 -5.63 4.90 -4.44
N PHE A 188 -4.33 5.18 -4.33
CA PHE A 188 -3.83 6.19 -3.37
C PHE A 188 -4.44 7.57 -3.64
N VAL A 189 -4.55 7.95 -4.91
CA VAL A 189 -5.19 9.21 -5.32
C VAL A 189 -6.65 9.23 -4.88
N PHE A 190 -7.45 8.20 -5.20
CA PHE A 190 -8.86 8.16 -4.80
C PHE A 190 -9.06 8.24 -3.29
N ILE A 191 -8.19 7.60 -2.50
CA ILE A 191 -8.24 7.71 -1.03
C ILE A 191 -8.00 9.16 -0.59
N LYS A 192 -6.99 9.84 -1.16
CA LYS A 192 -6.68 11.24 -0.82
C LYS A 192 -7.78 12.20 -1.27
N GLN A 193 -8.37 11.98 -2.44
CA GLN A 193 -9.51 12.75 -2.94
C GLN A 193 -10.72 12.62 -2.01
N GLU A 194 -10.97 11.41 -1.49
CA GLU A 194 -12.04 11.18 -0.53
C GLU A 194 -11.80 11.90 0.81
N CYS A 195 -10.55 11.91 1.28
CA CYS A 195 -10.16 12.67 2.46
C CYS A 195 -10.40 14.17 2.26
N ALA A 196 -10.02 14.71 1.10
CA ALA A 196 -10.26 16.10 0.74
C ALA A 196 -11.76 16.43 0.66
N ARG A 197 -12.56 15.55 0.04
CA ARG A 197 -14.02 15.66 -0.03
C ARG A 197 -14.63 15.72 1.37
N SER A 198 -14.20 14.82 2.26
CA SER A 198 -14.64 14.78 3.65
C SER A 198 -14.30 16.08 4.40
N LEU A 199 -13.11 16.63 4.19
CA LEU A 199 -12.68 17.90 4.78
C LEU A 199 -13.45 19.10 4.25
N PHE A 200 -13.69 19.18 2.95
CA PHE A 200 -14.45 20.28 2.35
C PHE A 200 -15.90 20.27 2.83
N ALA A 201 -16.52 19.08 2.89
CA ALA A 201 -17.84 18.91 3.47
C ALA A 201 -17.89 19.36 4.94
N TRP A 202 -16.89 18.98 5.74
CA TRP A 202 -16.77 19.39 7.14
C TRP A 202 -16.60 20.91 7.31
N ARG A 203 -15.77 21.54 6.47
CA ARG A 203 -15.51 22.99 6.51
C ARG A 203 -16.61 23.82 5.83
N GLY A 204 -17.63 23.17 5.23
CA GLY A 204 -18.71 23.84 4.51
C GLY A 204 -18.26 24.56 3.23
N VAL A 205 -17.13 24.14 2.64
CA VAL A 205 -16.58 24.72 1.41
C VAL A 205 -17.37 24.19 0.23
N LYS A 206 -18.18 25.05 -0.40
CA LYS A 206 -19.01 24.69 -1.58
C LYS A 206 -18.36 25.07 -2.91
N ASP A 207 -17.67 26.22 -2.95
CA ASP A 207 -16.98 26.77 -4.12
C ASP A 207 -15.51 27.05 -3.79
N GLY A 208 -14.74 25.97 -3.61
CA GLY A 208 -13.29 26.06 -3.46
C GLY A 208 -12.58 26.36 -4.78
N PRO A 209 -11.35 26.91 -4.77
CA PRO A 209 -10.58 27.16 -5.99
C PRO A 209 -10.17 25.88 -6.73
N VAL A 210 -10.28 24.71 -6.10
CA VAL A 210 -9.96 23.39 -6.65
C VAL A 210 -11.02 22.40 -6.17
N LYS A 211 -11.50 21.53 -7.05
CA LYS A 211 -12.43 20.46 -6.69
C LYS A 211 -11.67 19.23 -6.17
N PRO A 212 -12.22 18.43 -5.23
CA PRO A 212 -11.56 17.21 -4.76
C PRO A 212 -11.12 16.26 -5.88
N GLU A 213 -11.91 16.16 -6.94
CA GLU A 213 -11.65 15.29 -8.10
C GLU A 213 -10.45 15.75 -8.94
N GLU A 214 -10.06 17.02 -8.83
CA GLU A 214 -8.92 17.61 -9.53
C GLU A 214 -7.61 17.41 -8.74
N LEU A 215 -7.67 16.90 -7.51
CA LEU A 215 -6.50 16.67 -6.67
C LEU A 215 -5.78 15.39 -7.11
N THR A 216 -4.55 15.55 -7.57
CA THR A 216 -3.63 14.42 -7.83
C THR A 216 -2.81 14.05 -6.61
N ASP A 217 -2.66 14.98 -5.65
CA ASP A 217 -1.99 14.75 -4.38
C ASP A 217 -2.53 15.73 -3.32
N VAL A 218 -2.45 15.35 -2.04
CA VAL A 218 -2.92 16.14 -0.91
C VAL A 218 -1.95 16.05 0.25
N ALA A 219 -1.45 17.20 0.68
CA ALA A 219 -0.72 17.37 1.94
C ALA A 219 -1.35 18.53 2.71
N ILE A 220 -1.68 18.30 3.99
CA ILE A 220 -2.29 19.33 4.85
C ILE A 220 -1.23 19.87 5.77
N GLN A 221 -0.91 21.15 5.62
CA GLN A 221 -0.03 21.88 6.53
C GLN A 221 -0.87 22.86 7.36
N PHE A 222 -0.75 22.80 8.68
CA PHE A 222 -1.24 23.90 9.51
C PHE A 222 -0.27 25.08 9.33
N GLY A 223 -0.80 26.21 8.87
CA GLY A 223 -0.02 27.45 8.87
C GLY A 223 0.40 27.77 10.31
N SER A 224 1.67 28.16 10.51
CA SER A 224 2.07 28.77 11.78
C SER A 224 1.10 29.92 12.06
N SER A 225 0.53 29.99 13.27
CA SER A 225 -0.28 31.15 13.63
C SER A 225 0.53 32.40 13.30
N ARG A 226 -0.02 33.30 12.48
CA ARG A 226 0.61 34.60 12.23
C ARG A 226 0.53 35.38 13.54
N THR A 227 1.38 35.07 14.50
CA THR A 227 1.74 36.00 15.56
C THR A 227 2.47 37.13 14.86
N ARG A 228 1.70 38.18 14.56
CA ARG A 228 2.19 39.46 14.07
C ARG A 228 3.25 39.89 15.08
N LYS A 229 4.54 39.81 14.72
CA LYS A 229 5.61 40.36 15.56
C LYS A 229 5.23 41.81 15.88
N PRO A 230 5.25 42.24 17.15
CA PRO A 230 5.03 43.64 17.46
C PRO A 230 6.07 44.45 16.69
N ASN A 231 5.60 45.47 15.98
CA ASN A 231 6.44 46.36 15.20
C ASN A 231 7.39 47.07 16.19
N PRO A 232 8.72 46.90 16.10
CA PRO A 232 9.62 47.47 17.09
C PRO A 232 9.78 49.00 17.00
N ASP A 233 9.14 49.67 16.05
CA ASP A 233 9.25 51.13 15.88
C ASP A 233 7.87 51.80 15.72
N VAL A 234 7.27 52.22 16.83
CA VAL A 234 6.34 53.38 16.91
C VAL A 234 6.35 53.92 18.35
N PRO A 235 6.59 55.24 18.52
CA PRO A 235 7.88 55.88 18.80
C PRO A 235 8.46 55.64 20.21
#